data_AF-A0A953MT80-F1
#
_entry.id   AF-A0A953MT80-F1
#
_cell.length_a   1.000
_cell.length_b   1.000
_cell.length_c   1.000
_cell.angle_alpha   90.00
_cell.angle_beta   90.00
_cell.angle_gamma   90.00
#
_symmetry.space_group_name_H-M   'P 1'
#
loop_
_entity.id
_entity.type
_entity.pdbx_description
1 polymer ?
#
loop_
_entity_poly.entity_id
_entity_poly.type
_entity_poly.pdbx_seq_one_letter_code
_entity_poly.pdbx_strand_id
1 'polypeptide(L)'
;MKNINDDEVILWLLEGDVSIQYQVYRDLLNTERDDLRDRIAREGWGARFLSHRNKTGHWGEAFYQPKWISSHYTLLDLKNLSIKPDLKEINETLTLIVENNRCADGGINPPGSVKYSDVCINGMFLNYASYFKINKNEINPVVDFLIAQQMEDGGFNCRSNRTFSICKVGDCELQIYQTVTILKRATTLEFTTISPILYIHCYQPYFIQNQSHHLFLSFLKLYLMKLVVLHSS
;
A
#
# COMPACT_ATOMS: atom_id res chain seq x y z
N MET A 1 22.71 17.69 -20.24
CA MET A 1 22.38 16.61 -19.30
C MET A 1 23.21 15.40 -19.70
N LYS A 2 23.94 14.77 -18.77
CA LYS A 2 24.66 13.52 -19.05
C LYS A 2 23.61 12.46 -19.41
N ASN A 3 23.73 11.82 -20.56
CA ASN A 3 22.95 10.61 -20.88
C ASN A 3 23.41 9.54 -19.89
N ILE A 4 22.56 9.19 -18.92
CA ILE A 4 22.86 8.12 -17.98
C ILE A 4 22.54 6.82 -18.71
N ASN A 5 23.49 5.88 -18.74
CA ASN A 5 23.29 4.57 -19.34
C ASN A 5 22.37 3.72 -18.43
N ASP A 6 21.45 2.96 -19.01
CA ASP A 6 20.50 2.11 -18.27
C ASP A 6 21.22 1.13 -17.32
N ASP A 7 22.37 0.58 -17.75
CA ASP A 7 23.20 -0.28 -16.91
C ASP A 7 23.74 0.43 -15.66
N GLU A 8 24.14 1.71 -15.80
CA GLU A 8 24.62 2.51 -14.68
C GLU A 8 23.49 2.79 -13.68
N VAL A 9 22.27 3.03 -14.17
CA VAL A 9 21.08 3.21 -13.32
C VAL A 9 20.76 1.92 -12.57
N ILE A 10 20.77 0.78 -13.25
CA ILE A 10 20.49 -0.53 -12.63
C ILE A 10 21.50 -0.82 -11.53
N LEU A 11 22.79 -0.66 -11.80
CA LEU A 11 23.84 -0.87 -10.80
C LEU A 11 23.65 0.03 -9.58
N TRP A 12 23.34 1.31 -9.79
CA TRP A 12 23.07 2.26 -8.69
C TRP A 12 21.80 1.94 -7.89
N LEU A 13 20.77 1.37 -8.52
CA LEU A 13 19.58 0.89 -7.81
C LEU A 13 19.91 -0.36 -6.98
N LEU A 14 20.75 -1.26 -7.50
CA LEU A 14 21.22 -2.46 -6.81
C LEU A 14 22.13 -2.17 -5.61
N GLU A 15 22.72 -0.98 -5.51
CA GLU A 15 23.41 -0.49 -4.31
C GLU A 15 22.44 -0.02 -3.19
N GLY A 16 21.13 0.03 -3.47
CA GLY A 16 20.11 0.53 -2.56
C GLY A 16 19.70 -0.45 -1.46
N ASP A 17 18.60 -0.12 -0.77
CA ASP A 17 17.96 -0.99 0.22
C ASP A 17 17.60 -2.37 -0.38
N VAL A 18 17.61 -3.43 0.43
CA VAL A 18 17.30 -4.79 -0.01
C VAL A 18 15.94 -4.91 -0.71
N SER A 19 14.96 -4.09 -0.30
CA SER A 19 13.65 -4.01 -0.96
C SER A 19 13.71 -3.40 -2.36
N ILE A 20 14.63 -2.44 -2.59
CA ILE A 20 14.90 -1.89 -3.92
C ILE A 20 15.61 -2.93 -4.77
N GLN A 21 16.64 -3.58 -4.22
CA GLN A 21 17.36 -4.65 -4.92
C GLN A 21 16.40 -5.74 -5.42
N TYR A 22 15.53 -6.23 -4.54
CA TYR A 22 14.50 -7.21 -4.88
C TYR A 22 13.59 -6.73 -6.03
N GLN A 23 13.08 -5.48 -5.94
CA GLN A 23 12.20 -4.93 -6.96
C GLN A 23 12.91 -4.67 -8.30
N VAL A 24 14.20 -4.30 -8.29
CA VAL A 24 15.01 -4.20 -9.51
C VAL A 24 15.11 -5.55 -10.19
N TYR A 25 15.45 -6.59 -9.42
CA TYR A 25 15.53 -7.95 -9.97
C TYR A 25 14.18 -8.39 -10.53
N ARG A 26 13.09 -8.21 -9.80
CA ARG A 26 11.75 -8.62 -10.20
C ARG A 26 11.22 -7.82 -11.41
N ASP A 27 11.28 -6.49 -11.34
CA ASP A 27 10.55 -5.61 -12.27
C ASP A 27 11.40 -5.16 -13.47
N LEU A 28 12.73 -5.07 -13.32
CA LEU A 28 13.63 -4.59 -14.38
C LEU A 28 14.46 -5.72 -15.00
N LEU A 29 14.94 -6.65 -14.19
CA LEU A 29 15.76 -7.79 -14.66
C LEU A 29 14.95 -9.08 -14.84
N ASN A 30 13.63 -9.02 -14.61
CA ASN A 30 12.67 -10.12 -14.75
C ASN A 30 13.16 -11.43 -14.11
N THR A 31 13.77 -11.34 -12.93
CA THR A 31 14.36 -12.45 -12.18
C THR A 31 13.80 -12.44 -10.77
N GLU A 32 13.13 -13.52 -10.37
CA GLU A 32 12.65 -13.66 -9.00
C GLU A 32 13.81 -13.97 -8.04
N ARG A 33 13.94 -13.18 -6.99
CA ARG A 33 15.02 -13.29 -5.99
C ARG A 33 14.43 -13.39 -4.59
N ASP A 34 13.83 -14.53 -4.30
CA ASP A 34 13.23 -14.82 -2.98
C ASP A 34 14.25 -14.68 -1.84
N ASP A 35 15.54 -14.92 -2.10
CA ASP A 35 16.62 -14.70 -1.14
C ASP A 35 16.73 -13.23 -0.70
N LEU A 36 16.52 -12.28 -1.62
CA LEU A 36 16.45 -10.86 -1.28
C LEU A 36 15.15 -10.54 -0.55
N ARG A 37 14.03 -11.09 -1.01
CA ARG A 37 12.72 -10.86 -0.39
C ARG A 37 12.67 -11.32 1.07
N ASP A 38 13.25 -12.48 1.35
CA ASP A 38 13.33 -13.08 2.69
C ASP A 38 14.21 -12.28 3.66
N ARG A 39 15.10 -11.44 3.13
CA ARG A 39 15.96 -10.53 3.90
C ARG A 39 15.27 -9.22 4.26
N ILE A 40 14.24 -8.78 3.52
CA ILE A 40 13.53 -7.50 3.78
C ILE A 40 13.01 -7.40 5.22
N ALA A 41 12.56 -8.51 5.82
CA ALA A 41 12.09 -8.51 7.19
C ALA A 41 13.20 -8.31 8.25
N ARG A 42 14.46 -8.53 7.87
CA ARG A 42 15.63 -8.56 8.77
C ARG A 42 16.66 -7.48 8.46
N GLU A 43 16.56 -6.83 7.31
CA GLU A 43 17.49 -5.80 6.85
C GLU A 43 16.75 -4.54 6.37
N GLY A 44 17.46 -3.42 6.37
CA GLY A 44 16.99 -2.21 5.70
C GLY A 44 15.70 -1.62 6.30
N TRP A 45 14.86 -1.04 5.44
CA TRP A 45 13.63 -0.38 5.85
C TRP A 45 12.58 -1.35 6.38
N GLY A 46 12.46 -2.55 5.81
CA GLY A 46 11.47 -3.54 6.26
C GLY A 46 11.69 -3.94 7.72
N ALA A 47 12.94 -4.24 8.09
CA ALA A 47 13.31 -4.49 9.48
C ALA A 47 13.06 -3.29 10.39
N ARG A 48 13.37 -2.07 9.94
CA ARG A 48 13.10 -0.85 10.70
C ARG A 48 11.60 -0.64 10.92
N PHE A 49 10.75 -0.89 9.94
CA PHE A 49 9.30 -0.83 10.16
C PHE A 49 8.89 -1.88 11.18
N LEU A 50 9.26 -3.16 10.98
CA LEU A 50 8.90 -4.23 11.91
C LEU A 50 9.36 -3.98 13.36
N SER A 51 10.54 -3.38 13.56
CA SER A 51 11.06 -3.06 14.90
C SER A 51 10.24 -2.02 15.66
N HIS A 52 9.41 -1.22 14.97
CA HIS A 52 8.55 -0.21 15.60
C HIS A 52 7.15 -0.75 15.92
N ARG A 53 6.87 -2.03 15.65
CA ARG A 53 5.64 -2.67 16.12
C ARG A 53 5.68 -2.72 17.64
N ASN A 54 4.73 -2.05 18.27
CA ASN A 54 4.70 -1.93 19.72
C ASN A 54 4.07 -3.18 20.37
N LYS A 55 4.01 -3.20 21.70
CA LYS A 55 3.45 -4.32 22.48
C LYS A 55 1.94 -4.53 22.30
N THR A 56 1.20 -3.54 21.79
CA THR A 56 -0.23 -3.68 21.48
C THR A 56 -0.46 -4.38 20.13
N GLY A 57 0.62 -4.71 19.42
CA GLY A 57 0.54 -5.32 18.09
C GLY A 57 0.27 -4.31 16.98
N HIS A 58 0.40 -3.01 17.25
CA HIS A 58 0.19 -1.94 16.28
C HIS A 58 1.47 -1.15 15.99
N TRP A 59 1.43 -0.38 14.91
CA TRP A 59 2.30 0.78 14.71
C TRP A 59 1.55 2.05 15.09
N GLY A 60 2.26 3.01 15.66
CA GLY A 60 1.66 4.20 16.23
C GLY A 60 0.82 3.84 17.46
N GLU A 61 -0.42 4.33 17.50
CA GLU A 61 -1.36 4.06 18.59
C GLU A 61 -2.34 2.93 18.23
N ALA A 62 -2.81 2.89 16.98
CA ALA A 62 -3.84 1.94 16.53
C ALA A 62 -3.86 1.77 14.99
N PHE A 63 -4.95 1.21 14.46
CA PHE A 63 -5.18 0.99 13.03
C PHE A 63 -4.86 2.20 12.16
N TYR A 64 -5.50 3.35 12.40
CA TYR A 64 -5.38 4.56 11.57
C TYR A 64 -4.99 5.79 12.40
N GLN A 65 -4.38 5.56 13.58
CA GLN A 65 -4.05 6.62 14.54
C GLN A 65 -2.62 6.46 15.11
N PRO A 66 -1.86 7.56 15.22
CA PRO A 66 -2.04 8.81 14.49
C PRO A 66 -1.71 8.57 13.00
N LYS A 67 -2.37 9.30 12.10
CA LYS A 67 -2.46 9.00 10.65
C LYS A 67 -1.21 8.34 10.06
N TRP A 68 -0.11 9.07 9.88
CA TRP A 68 1.02 8.62 9.04
C TRP A 68 1.91 7.52 9.63
N ILE A 69 1.92 7.36 10.95
CA ILE A 69 2.74 6.33 11.63
C ILE A 69 1.88 5.16 12.12
N SER A 70 0.61 5.14 11.76
CA SER A 70 -0.35 4.11 12.16
C SER A 70 -0.10 2.77 11.48
N SER A 71 -0.80 1.74 11.95
CA SER A 71 -0.72 0.40 11.36
C SER A 71 -1.15 0.38 9.88
N HIS A 72 -2.14 1.19 9.50
CA HIS A 72 -2.66 1.26 8.13
C HIS A 72 -1.56 1.66 7.14
N TYR A 73 -0.88 2.78 7.39
CA TYR A 73 0.16 3.27 6.51
C TYR A 73 1.42 2.44 6.59
N THR A 74 1.78 1.93 7.78
CA THR A 74 2.94 1.04 7.91
C THR A 74 2.76 -0.28 7.14
N LEU A 75 1.56 -0.88 7.19
CA LEU A 75 1.26 -2.10 6.43
C LEU A 75 1.26 -1.83 4.92
N LEU A 76 0.74 -0.69 4.49
CA LEU A 76 0.82 -0.26 3.09
C LEU A 76 2.27 -0.11 2.62
N ASP A 77 3.12 0.53 3.44
CA ASP A 77 4.55 0.69 3.15
C ASP A 77 5.26 -0.66 3.12
N LEU A 78 5.04 -1.54 4.10
CA LEU A 78 5.59 -2.89 4.12
C LEU A 78 5.22 -3.69 2.86
N LYS A 79 3.98 -3.58 2.38
CA LYS A 79 3.54 -4.17 1.10
C LYS A 79 4.26 -3.52 -0.09
N ASN A 80 4.48 -2.21 -0.08
CA ASN A 80 5.20 -1.51 -1.16
C ASN A 80 6.70 -1.86 -1.18
N LEU A 81 7.29 -2.17 -0.03
CA LEU A 81 8.62 -2.76 0.06
C LEU A 81 8.66 -4.21 -0.45
N SER A 82 7.51 -4.82 -0.76
CA SER A 82 7.37 -6.21 -1.19
C SER A 82 7.87 -7.24 -0.16
N ILE A 83 7.77 -6.93 1.13
CA ILE A 83 8.13 -7.85 2.20
C ILE A 83 7.35 -9.17 2.10
N LYS A 84 7.90 -10.28 2.59
CA LYS A 84 7.24 -11.59 2.56
C LYS A 84 5.79 -11.51 3.11
N PRO A 85 4.79 -12.09 2.41
CA PRO A 85 3.39 -11.86 2.73
C PRO A 85 2.86 -12.64 3.95
N ASP A 86 3.58 -13.66 4.42
CA ASP A 86 3.13 -14.62 5.43
C ASP A 86 3.80 -14.43 6.80
N LEU A 87 4.26 -13.21 7.11
CA LEU A 87 4.84 -12.89 8.41
C LEU A 87 3.77 -12.93 9.51
N LYS A 88 4.11 -13.62 10.61
CA LYS A 88 3.20 -13.84 11.74
C LYS A 88 2.76 -12.54 12.40
N GLU A 89 3.70 -11.62 12.60
CA GLU A 89 3.48 -10.33 13.25
C GLU A 89 2.51 -9.44 12.46
N ILE A 90 2.59 -9.49 11.13
CA ILE A 90 1.69 -8.75 10.24
C ILE A 90 0.29 -9.37 10.29
N ASN A 91 0.19 -10.70 10.21
CA ASN A 91 -1.09 -11.40 10.33
C ASN A 91 -1.78 -11.12 11.67
N GLU A 92 -1.04 -11.18 12.77
CA GLU A 92 -1.55 -10.80 14.09
C GLU A 92 -2.12 -9.37 14.11
N THR A 93 -1.43 -8.40 13.51
CA THR A 93 -1.93 -7.03 13.41
C THR A 93 -3.20 -6.94 12.55
N LEU A 94 -3.27 -7.67 11.44
CA LEU A 94 -4.44 -7.69 10.58
C LEU A 94 -5.67 -8.26 11.31
N THR A 95 -5.50 -9.36 12.05
CA THR A 95 -6.55 -9.93 12.89
C THR A 95 -7.03 -8.92 13.93
N LEU A 96 -6.11 -8.26 14.66
CA LEU A 96 -6.46 -7.22 15.62
C LEU A 96 -7.26 -6.07 14.98
N ILE A 97 -6.88 -5.63 13.79
CA ILE A 97 -7.63 -4.59 13.06
C ILE A 97 -9.03 -5.11 12.72
N VAL A 98 -9.15 -6.31 12.15
CA VAL A 98 -10.45 -6.87 11.76
C VAL A 98 -11.38 -7.02 12.97
N GLU A 99 -10.89 -7.50 14.10
CA GLU A 99 -11.69 -7.71 15.31
C GLU A 99 -12.16 -6.39 15.92
N ASN A 100 -11.32 -5.36 15.94
CA ASN A 100 -11.58 -4.13 16.69
C ASN A 100 -12.11 -2.97 15.85
N ASN A 101 -12.02 -3.05 14.51
CA ASN A 101 -12.34 -1.94 13.61
C ASN A 101 -13.45 -2.24 12.61
N ARG A 102 -14.08 -3.42 12.69
CA ARG A 102 -15.20 -3.77 11.82
C ARG A 102 -16.45 -2.95 12.14
N CYS A 103 -17.00 -2.36 11.09
CA CYS A 103 -18.25 -1.61 11.12
C CYS A 103 -19.44 -2.52 10.76
N ALA A 104 -20.64 -2.05 11.09
CA ALA A 104 -21.88 -2.79 10.83
C ALA A 104 -22.16 -3.02 9.32
N ASP A 105 -21.61 -2.17 8.45
CA ASP A 105 -21.70 -2.29 6.99
C ASP A 105 -20.63 -3.22 6.38
N GLY A 106 -19.81 -3.87 7.22
CA GLY A 106 -18.77 -4.82 6.79
C GLY A 106 -17.40 -4.18 6.55
N GLY A 107 -17.31 -2.86 6.40
CA GLY A 107 -16.05 -2.14 6.23
C GLY A 107 -15.22 -2.04 7.53
N ILE A 108 -14.00 -1.56 7.39
CA ILE A 108 -13.02 -1.31 8.46
C ILE A 108 -12.78 0.19 8.58
N ASN A 109 -12.87 0.73 9.79
CA ASN A 109 -12.60 2.15 10.07
C ASN A 109 -11.97 2.37 11.44
N PRO A 110 -11.23 3.48 11.65
CA PRO A 110 -10.79 3.86 12.98
C PRO A 110 -11.97 3.96 13.97
N PRO A 111 -11.79 3.58 15.25
CA PRO A 111 -12.88 3.55 16.21
C PRO A 111 -13.48 4.95 16.40
N GLY A 112 -14.80 5.03 16.55
CA GLY A 112 -15.52 6.30 16.79
C GLY A 112 -15.49 7.29 15.62
N SER A 113 -14.98 6.92 14.45
CA SER A 113 -14.73 7.87 13.37
C SER A 113 -15.96 8.28 12.57
N VAL A 114 -16.98 7.41 12.37
CA VAL A 114 -18.16 7.69 11.52
C VAL A 114 -19.25 6.61 11.65
N LYS A 115 -20.48 6.94 11.21
CA LYS A 115 -21.60 6.01 11.04
C LYS A 115 -21.45 5.05 9.84
N TYR A 116 -20.73 5.46 8.80
CA TYR A 116 -20.57 4.72 7.53
C TYR A 116 -19.10 4.56 7.14
N SER A 117 -18.72 3.39 6.62
CA SER A 117 -17.34 3.06 6.27
C SER A 117 -16.75 3.96 5.18
N ASP A 118 -15.45 4.31 5.26
CA ASP A 118 -14.79 5.12 4.20
C ASP A 118 -14.33 4.22 3.05
N VAL A 119 -14.75 4.53 1.83
CA VAL A 119 -14.41 3.73 0.64
C VAL A 119 -12.89 3.69 0.38
N CYS A 120 -12.18 4.79 0.63
CA CYS A 120 -10.75 4.88 0.34
C CYS A 120 -9.90 4.19 1.40
N ILE A 121 -10.27 4.29 2.69
CA ILE A 121 -9.63 3.48 3.74
C ILE A 121 -9.82 1.99 3.45
N ASN A 122 -11.02 1.58 3.05
CA ASN A 122 -11.33 0.18 2.76
C ASN A 122 -10.68 -0.33 1.48
N GLY A 123 -10.55 0.51 0.44
CA GLY A 123 -9.81 0.18 -0.77
C GLY A 123 -8.32 -0.06 -0.49
N MET A 124 -7.69 0.80 0.30
CA MET A 124 -6.30 0.61 0.75
C MET A 124 -6.16 -0.61 1.67
N PHE A 125 -7.09 -0.78 2.62
CA PHE A 125 -7.11 -1.95 3.50
C PHE A 125 -7.17 -3.24 2.70
N LEU A 126 -8.12 -3.34 1.76
CA LEU A 126 -8.26 -4.51 0.89
C LEU A 126 -6.98 -4.77 0.09
N ASN A 127 -6.32 -3.72 -0.40
CA ASN A 127 -5.09 -3.84 -1.19
C ASN A 127 -3.98 -4.58 -0.42
N TYR A 128 -3.59 -4.08 0.76
CA TYR A 128 -2.50 -4.72 1.50
C TYR A 128 -2.95 -5.99 2.24
N ALA A 129 -4.21 -6.06 2.71
CA ALA A 129 -4.69 -7.25 3.42
C ALA A 129 -4.73 -8.48 2.50
N SER A 130 -5.11 -8.28 1.23
CA SER A 130 -5.04 -9.34 0.21
C SER A 130 -3.60 -9.77 -0.07
N TYR A 131 -2.66 -8.81 -0.13
CA TYR A 131 -1.24 -9.11 -0.29
C TYR A 131 -0.72 -9.99 0.86
N PHE A 132 -1.10 -9.67 2.10
CA PHE A 132 -0.73 -10.42 3.30
C PHE A 132 -1.57 -11.68 3.56
N LYS A 133 -2.35 -12.12 2.56
CA LYS A 133 -3.10 -13.39 2.61
C LYS A 133 -4.03 -13.53 3.82
N ILE A 134 -4.67 -12.43 4.22
CA ILE A 134 -5.70 -12.46 5.26
C ILE A 134 -6.78 -13.50 4.93
N ASN A 135 -7.44 -14.06 5.94
CA ASN A 135 -8.45 -15.08 5.71
C ASN A 135 -9.59 -14.56 4.84
N LYS A 136 -10.03 -15.38 3.87
CA LYS A 136 -11.13 -15.02 2.96
C LYS A 136 -12.39 -14.58 3.70
N ASN A 137 -12.73 -15.25 4.80
CA ASN A 137 -13.93 -14.92 5.58
C ASN A 137 -13.83 -13.55 6.26
N GLU A 138 -12.62 -13.10 6.60
CA GLU A 138 -12.38 -11.78 7.18
C GLU A 138 -12.44 -10.68 6.12
N ILE A 139 -12.01 -10.97 4.89
CA ILE A 139 -11.95 -9.96 3.82
C ILE A 139 -13.26 -9.83 3.02
N ASN A 140 -14.06 -10.90 2.91
CA ASN A 140 -15.30 -10.88 2.12
C ASN A 140 -16.24 -9.73 2.49
N PRO A 141 -16.51 -9.40 3.78
CA PRO A 141 -17.43 -8.30 4.09
C PRO A 141 -16.89 -6.93 3.63
N VAL A 142 -15.56 -6.76 3.56
CA VAL A 142 -14.95 -5.52 3.03
C VAL A 142 -15.12 -5.46 1.51
N VAL A 143 -15.02 -6.60 0.82
CA VAL A 143 -15.29 -6.71 -0.61
C VAL A 143 -16.76 -6.41 -0.91
N ASP A 144 -17.67 -7.01 -0.16
CA ASP A 144 -19.12 -6.79 -0.31
C ASP A 144 -19.48 -5.33 -0.06
N PHE A 145 -18.90 -4.72 0.99
CA PHE A 145 -19.02 -3.29 1.25
C PHE A 145 -18.57 -2.48 0.03
N LEU A 146 -17.35 -2.70 -0.47
CA LEU A 146 -16.82 -1.94 -1.60
C LEU A 146 -17.69 -2.10 -2.85
N ILE A 147 -18.11 -3.31 -3.21
CA ILE A 147 -19.00 -3.54 -4.36
C ILE A 147 -20.31 -2.77 -4.20
N ALA A 148 -20.90 -2.74 -3.00
CA ALA A 148 -22.11 -1.97 -2.73
C ALA A 148 -21.93 -0.45 -2.82
N GLN A 149 -20.69 0.06 -2.78
CA GLN A 149 -20.37 1.48 -2.93
C GLN A 149 -19.97 1.86 -4.37
N GLN A 150 -20.05 0.95 -5.34
CA GLN A 150 -19.74 1.26 -6.73
C GLN A 150 -20.76 2.25 -7.31
N MET A 151 -20.27 3.32 -7.91
CA MET A 151 -21.08 4.35 -8.55
C MET A 151 -21.57 3.89 -9.94
N GLU A 152 -22.56 4.59 -10.51
CA GLU A 152 -23.14 4.25 -11.83
C GLU A 152 -22.10 4.23 -12.97
N ASP A 153 -21.05 5.06 -12.88
CA ASP A 153 -19.95 5.10 -13.83
C ASP A 153 -18.88 4.00 -13.60
N GLY A 154 -19.13 3.11 -12.63
CA GLY A 154 -18.24 2.03 -12.25
C GLY A 154 -17.10 2.43 -11.32
N GLY A 155 -16.99 3.70 -10.92
CA GLY A 155 -15.95 4.16 -10.01
C GLY A 155 -16.35 4.18 -8.54
N PHE A 156 -15.48 4.78 -7.74
CA PHE A 156 -15.55 4.84 -6.28
C PHE A 156 -15.13 6.21 -5.78
N ASN A 157 -15.78 6.74 -4.75
CA ASN A 157 -15.41 8.04 -4.17
C ASN A 157 -15.39 7.95 -2.64
N CYS A 158 -14.33 8.46 -2.00
CA CYS A 158 -14.19 8.48 -0.54
C CYS A 158 -15.38 9.17 0.18
N ARG A 159 -16.06 10.10 -0.50
CA ARG A 159 -17.16 10.90 0.05
C ARG A 159 -18.55 10.39 -0.30
N SER A 160 -18.66 9.43 -1.24
CA SER A 160 -19.93 8.99 -1.84
C SER A 160 -21.02 8.63 -0.83
N ASN A 161 -20.64 8.04 0.31
CA ASN A 161 -21.55 7.59 1.36
C ASN A 161 -21.50 8.43 2.65
N ARG A 162 -20.67 9.48 2.66
CA ARG A 162 -20.48 10.40 3.79
C ARG A 162 -21.16 11.74 3.57
N THR A 163 -21.28 12.16 2.31
CA THR A 163 -22.02 13.34 1.89
C THR A 163 -22.74 13.04 0.57
N PHE A 164 -23.97 13.54 0.40
CA PHE A 164 -24.71 13.47 -0.86
C PHE A 164 -23.94 14.27 -1.93
N SER A 165 -22.91 13.66 -2.52
CA SER A 165 -21.98 14.33 -3.43
C SER A 165 -21.89 13.53 -4.71
N ILE A 166 -22.62 13.99 -5.73
CA ILE A 166 -22.62 13.50 -7.09
C ILE A 166 -21.35 14.03 -7.77
N CYS A 167 -20.17 13.52 -7.39
CA CYS A 167 -18.93 13.81 -8.11
C CYS A 167 -18.65 12.64 -9.06
N LYS A 168 -18.84 12.86 -10.36
CA LYS A 168 -18.56 11.86 -11.41
C LYS A 168 -17.06 11.53 -11.43
N VAL A 169 -16.71 10.29 -11.80
CA VAL A 169 -15.32 9.90 -12.06
C VAL A 169 -14.75 10.79 -13.16
N GLY A 170 -13.84 11.68 -12.78
CA GLY A 170 -13.28 12.71 -13.66
C GLY A 170 -13.10 14.07 -12.98
N ASP A 171 -13.93 14.39 -11.98
CA ASP A 171 -13.83 15.65 -11.22
C ASP A 171 -12.89 15.56 -10.01
N CYS A 172 -12.51 14.33 -9.63
CA CYS A 172 -11.49 14.04 -8.62
C CYS A 172 -10.33 13.34 -9.34
N GLU A 173 -9.16 13.98 -9.40
CA GLU A 173 -7.96 13.48 -10.08
C GLU A 173 -7.65 12.00 -9.73
N LEU A 174 -7.69 11.14 -10.75
CA LEU A 174 -6.97 9.87 -10.91
C LEU A 174 -6.61 9.08 -9.64
N GLN A 175 -7.55 8.30 -9.09
CA GLN A 175 -7.23 7.24 -8.10
C GLN A 175 -7.89 5.87 -8.31
N ILE A 176 -8.76 5.68 -9.32
CA ILE A 176 -9.75 4.59 -9.26
C ILE A 176 -9.50 3.43 -10.25
N TYR A 177 -8.76 3.65 -11.34
CA TYR A 177 -8.65 2.65 -12.42
C TYR A 177 -7.89 1.36 -12.06
N GLN A 178 -7.09 1.35 -10.99
CA GLN A 178 -6.30 0.17 -10.60
C GLN A 178 -7.09 -0.84 -9.75
N THR A 179 -8.10 -0.42 -8.99
CA THR A 179 -8.82 -1.29 -8.03
C THR A 179 -9.76 -2.29 -8.71
N VAL A 180 -10.42 -1.89 -9.81
CA VAL A 180 -11.40 -2.73 -10.52
C VAL A 180 -10.73 -3.96 -11.17
N THR A 181 -9.53 -3.79 -11.72
CA THR A 181 -8.77 -4.89 -12.33
C THR A 181 -8.28 -5.89 -11.27
N ILE A 182 -7.93 -5.41 -10.07
CA ILE A 182 -7.47 -6.25 -8.96
C ILE A 182 -8.64 -7.06 -8.37
N LEU A 183 -9.81 -6.43 -8.17
CA LEU A 183 -11.01 -7.08 -7.62
C LEU A 183 -11.54 -8.22 -8.50
N LYS A 184 -11.53 -8.06 -9.83
CA LYS A 184 -11.94 -9.13 -10.77
C LYS A 184 -10.96 -10.31 -10.83
N ARG A 185 -9.68 -10.09 -10.52
CA ARG A 185 -8.66 -11.17 -10.45
C ARG A 185 -8.68 -11.91 -9.11
N ALA A 186 -8.97 -11.24 -7.99
CA ALA A 186 -8.96 -11.86 -6.66
C ALA A 186 -10.01 -12.97 -6.47
N THR A 187 -11.10 -12.97 -7.24
CA THR A 187 -12.16 -14.00 -7.17
C THR A 187 -11.92 -15.20 -8.09
N THR A 188 -10.91 -15.15 -8.98
CA THR A 188 -10.57 -16.23 -9.91
C THR A 188 -9.05 -16.33 -10.15
N LEU A 189 -8.40 -17.22 -9.39
CA LEU A 189 -7.08 -17.82 -9.65
C LEU A 189 -5.79 -16.92 -9.62
N GLU A 190 -4.76 -17.55 -9.05
CA GLU A 190 -3.31 -17.34 -9.11
C GLU A 190 -2.71 -15.93 -9.06
N PHE A 191 -1.82 -15.76 -8.07
CA PHE A 191 -1.05 -14.57 -7.76
C PHE A 191 -0.11 -14.17 -8.92
N THR A 192 -0.65 -13.53 -9.96
CA THR A 192 0.16 -12.76 -10.90
C THR A 192 0.18 -11.31 -10.44
N THR A 193 1.31 -10.94 -9.83
CA THR A 193 1.63 -9.62 -9.31
C THR A 193 1.67 -8.60 -10.45
N ILE A 194 0.71 -7.67 -10.48
CA ILE A 194 0.87 -6.40 -11.18
C ILE A 194 0.72 -5.30 -10.12
N SER A 195 1.83 -4.59 -9.93
CA SER A 195 2.00 -3.51 -8.96
C SER A 195 1.10 -2.32 -9.29
N PRO A 196 0.63 -1.60 -8.26
CA PRO A 196 0.58 -0.16 -8.42
C PRO A 196 1.30 0.57 -7.29
N ILE A 197 2.27 1.39 -7.70
CA ILE A 197 2.77 2.54 -6.95
C ILE A 197 2.17 3.77 -7.64
N LEU A 198 1.42 4.60 -6.91
CA LEU A 198 1.45 6.06 -7.05
C LEU A 198 0.89 6.70 -5.78
N TYR A 199 1.71 7.44 -5.04
CA TYR A 199 1.24 8.51 -4.17
C TYR A 199 2.35 9.56 -4.03
N ILE A 200 2.18 10.68 -4.73
CA ILE A 200 2.90 11.93 -4.47
C ILE A 200 1.87 13.06 -4.45
N HIS A 201 1.99 13.86 -3.39
CA HIS A 201 1.41 15.17 -3.07
C HIS A 201 -0.11 15.36 -2.99
N CYS A 202 -0.60 15.44 -1.75
CA CYS A 202 -1.53 16.51 -1.38
C CYS A 202 -1.13 17.12 -0.02
N TYR A 203 -0.61 18.34 -0.06
CA TYR A 203 -0.48 19.36 1.00
C TYR A 203 0.46 19.14 2.23
N GLN A 204 1.52 19.95 2.29
CA GLN A 204 2.25 20.40 3.51
C GLN A 204 1.73 21.82 3.89
N PRO A 205 1.82 22.34 5.14
CA PRO A 205 3.06 22.40 5.93
C PRO A 205 2.88 22.07 7.44
N TYR A 206 4.03 21.96 8.12
CA TYR A 206 4.30 21.80 9.56
C TYR A 206 4.75 20.42 10.05
N PHE A 207 5.99 20.40 10.58
CA PHE A 207 6.74 19.32 11.25
C PHE A 207 7.17 18.16 10.32
N ILE A 208 8.43 17.74 10.19
CA ILE A 208 9.51 17.58 11.18
C ILE A 208 10.87 17.89 10.51
N GLN A 209 11.68 18.76 11.12
CA GLN A 209 13.11 18.91 10.83
C GLN A 209 13.89 17.70 11.37
N ASN A 210 14.89 17.27 10.61
CA ASN A 210 15.96 16.33 10.99
C ASN A 210 15.57 14.85 11.19
N GLN A 211 15.31 14.16 10.07
CA GLN A 211 15.83 12.80 9.74
C GLN A 211 15.37 12.30 8.34
N SER A 212 14.52 13.09 7.66
CA SER A 212 13.79 12.70 6.44
C SER A 212 14.57 12.83 5.13
N HIS A 213 15.77 13.41 5.11
CA HIS A 213 16.51 13.67 3.87
C HIS A 213 16.95 12.38 3.14
N HIS A 214 17.33 11.33 3.88
CA HIS A 214 17.73 10.06 3.27
C HIS A 214 16.54 9.26 2.74
N LEU A 215 15.38 9.33 3.40
CA LEU A 215 14.15 8.69 2.94
C LEU A 215 13.59 9.40 1.69
N PHE A 216 13.61 10.74 1.67
CA PHE A 216 13.14 11.53 0.53
C PHE A 216 13.95 11.26 -0.76
N LEU A 217 15.28 11.23 -0.67
CA LEU A 217 16.14 10.88 -1.80
C LEU A 217 15.92 9.44 -2.28
N SER A 218 15.54 8.55 -1.36
CA SER A 218 15.24 7.15 -1.66
C SER A 218 13.89 6.95 -2.34
N PHE A 219 12.87 7.70 -1.94
CA PHE A 219 11.59 7.80 -2.66
C PHE A 219 11.76 8.43 -4.04
N LEU A 220 12.67 9.40 -4.18
CA LEU A 220 13.06 9.94 -5.49
C LEU A 220 13.73 8.88 -6.38
N LYS A 221 14.53 7.95 -5.81
CA LYS A 221 15.06 6.79 -6.55
C LYS A 221 13.94 5.89 -7.08
N LEU A 222 12.95 5.58 -6.22
CA LEU A 222 11.76 4.78 -6.59
C LEU A 222 10.92 5.46 -7.69
N TYR A 223 10.84 6.80 -7.65
CA TYR A 223 10.15 7.61 -8.65
C TYR A 223 10.88 7.62 -10.00
N LEU A 224 12.21 7.74 -10.01
CA LEU A 224 13.03 7.70 -11.22
C LEU A 224 13.03 6.32 -11.90
N MET A 225 12.96 5.24 -11.12
CA MET A 225 12.81 3.85 -11.60
C MET A 225 11.60 3.67 -12.55
N LYS A 226 10.58 4.53 -12.44
CA LYS A 226 9.36 4.48 -13.26
C LYS A 226 9.37 5.39 -14.47
N LEU A 227 10.18 6.44 -14.47
CA LEU A 227 10.29 7.37 -15.59
C LEU A 227 11.19 6.82 -16.71
N VAL A 228 12.23 6.05 -16.38
CA VAL A 228 13.13 5.44 -17.38
C VAL A 228 12.41 4.37 -18.21
N VAL A 229 11.52 3.58 -17.59
CA VAL A 229 10.77 2.51 -18.28
C VAL A 229 9.70 3.05 -19.26
N LEU A 230 9.22 4.29 -19.08
CA LEU A 230 8.19 4.88 -19.94
C LEU A 230 8.73 5.62 -21.17
N HIS A 231 10.05 5.64 -21.39
CA HIS A 231 10.66 6.28 -22.57
C HIS A 231 11.43 5.33 -23.50
N SER A 232 11.36 4.02 -23.24
CA SER A 232 12.04 2.98 -24.04
C SER A 232 11.10 1.90 -24.58
N SER A 233 9.80 2.19 -24.76
CA SER A 233 8.81 1.29 -25.38
C SER A 233 8.08 1.98 -26.52
#